data_AF-A0A842RNL5-F1
#
_entry.id   AF-A0A842RNL5-F1
#
_cell.length_a   1.000
_cell.length_b   1.000
_cell.length_c   1.000
_cell.angle_alpha   90.00
_cell.angle_beta   90.00
_cell.angle_gamma   90.00
#
_symmetry.space_group_name_H-M   'P 1'
#
loop_
_entity.id
_entity.type
_entity.pdbx_description
1 polymer ?
#
loop_
_entity_poly.entity_id
_entity_poly.type
_entity_poly.pdbx_seq_one_letter_code
_entity_poly.pdbx_strand_id
1 'polypeptide(L)'
;MEFKKIEFARQTNFILALLLIHFVFFGYLCNLYRKDIGVGLIFMYQVLFNPNSFLSLIILMGIVFFMAFREEFYEYGIKNSIWLVPFIIIESWVWQLFIIGRFDLQIIIYYFGHVEGYITILTLLGINFSTAFLAGIAKQRYKIYKKI
;
A
#
# COMPACT_ATOMS: atom_id res chain seq x y z
N MET A 1 33.33 4.48 -14.65
CA MET A 1 31.89 4.29 -14.33
C MET A 1 31.74 4.42 -12.84
N GLU A 2 31.34 5.61 -12.36
CA GLU A 2 31.04 5.80 -10.95
C GLU A 2 29.78 5.01 -10.61
N PHE A 3 29.93 3.94 -9.83
CA PHE A 3 28.80 3.22 -9.29
C PHE A 3 27.98 4.17 -8.42
N LYS A 4 26.76 4.48 -8.88
CA LYS A 4 25.66 5.11 -8.14
C LYS A 4 25.45 4.43 -6.77
N LYS A 5 26.24 4.80 -5.76
CA LYS A 5 26.13 4.27 -4.39
C LYS A 5 24.83 4.66 -3.68
N ILE A 6 24.09 5.63 -4.22
CA ILE A 6 22.93 6.25 -3.56
C ILE A 6 21.59 5.53 -3.86
N GLU A 7 21.54 4.53 -4.75
CA GLU A 7 20.25 3.92 -5.13
C GLU A 7 19.89 2.64 -4.36
N PHE A 8 20.87 1.88 -3.87
CA PHE A 8 20.62 0.53 -3.34
C PHE A 8 19.82 0.54 -2.02
N ALA A 9 20.19 1.41 -1.07
CA ALA A 9 19.48 1.52 0.21
C ALA A 9 18.02 1.98 0.03
N ARG A 10 17.79 2.89 -0.93
CA ARG A 10 16.47 3.41 -1.29
C ARG A 10 15.60 2.33 -1.94
N GLN A 11 16.13 1.63 -2.94
CA GLN A 11 15.42 0.52 -3.59
C GLN A 11 15.07 -0.58 -2.57
N THR A 12 15.98 -0.89 -1.65
CA THR A 12 15.74 -1.87 -0.58
C THR A 12 14.58 -1.44 0.33
N ASN A 13 14.48 -0.16 0.69
CA ASN A 13 13.38 0.35 1.52
C ASN A 13 12.03 0.23 0.83
N PHE A 14 11.97 0.56 -0.47
CA PHE A 14 10.75 0.39 -1.26
C PHE A 14 10.37 -1.09 -1.42
N ILE A 15 11.32 -1.96 -1.76
CA ILE A 15 11.10 -3.41 -1.86
C ILE A 15 10.59 -3.98 -0.53
N LEU A 16 11.15 -3.54 0.61
CA LEU A 16 10.66 -3.94 1.92
C LEU A 16 9.19 -3.56 2.12
N ALA A 17 8.78 -2.36 1.70
CA ALA A 17 7.38 -1.94 1.77
C ALA A 17 6.48 -2.82 0.88
N LEU A 18 6.92 -3.18 -0.33
CA LEU A 18 6.20 -4.10 -1.22
C LEU A 18 6.01 -5.47 -0.55
N LEU A 19 7.08 -6.02 0.05
CA LEU A 19 7.03 -7.30 0.76
C LEU A 19 6.10 -7.25 1.97
N LEU A 20 6.13 -6.15 2.73
CA LEU A 20 5.21 -5.96 3.87
C LEU A 20 3.76 -5.84 3.41
N ILE A 21 3.49 -5.17 2.28
CA ILE A 21 2.15 -5.13 1.70
C ILE A 21 1.71 -6.55 1.30
N HIS A 22 2.55 -7.29 0.60
CA HIS A 22 2.23 -8.64 0.13
C HIS A 22 2.01 -9.62 1.31
N PHE A 23 2.95 -9.72 2.24
CA PHE A 23 2.90 -10.73 3.29
C PHE A 23 2.11 -10.30 4.54
N VAL A 24 2.24 -9.04 4.97
CA VAL A 24 1.63 -8.59 6.23
C VAL A 24 0.23 -8.05 5.97
N PHE A 25 0.08 -7.10 5.05
CA PHE A 25 -1.22 -6.50 4.78
C PHE A 25 -2.19 -7.49 4.12
N PHE A 26 -1.83 -8.07 2.98
CA PHE A 26 -2.69 -9.06 2.31
C PHE A 26 -2.77 -10.38 3.08
N GLY A 27 -1.70 -10.83 3.73
CA GLY A 27 -1.75 -12.00 4.61
C GLY A 27 -2.73 -11.82 5.78
N TYR A 28 -2.77 -10.63 6.40
CA TYR A 28 -3.77 -10.31 7.43
C TYR A 28 -5.19 -10.39 6.87
N LEU A 29 -5.45 -9.75 5.72
CA LEU A 29 -6.77 -9.75 5.08
C LEU A 29 -7.25 -11.15 4.72
N CYS A 30 -6.38 -11.97 4.15
CA CYS A 30 -6.69 -13.34 3.77
C CYS A 30 -6.94 -14.22 5.00
N ASN A 31 -6.20 -14.01 6.09
CA ASN A 31 -6.44 -14.73 7.34
C ASN A 31 -7.79 -14.33 7.99
N LEU A 32 -8.13 -13.05 7.95
CA LEU A 32 -9.37 -12.52 8.53
C LEU A 32 -10.61 -13.00 7.80
N TYR A 33 -10.63 -12.88 6.47
CA TYR A 33 -11.83 -13.18 5.67
C TYR A 33 -11.83 -14.57 5.05
N ARG A 34 -10.68 -15.27 5.00
CA ARG A 34 -10.54 -16.58 4.37
C ARG A 34 -11.12 -16.58 2.95
N LYS A 35 -12.23 -17.29 2.72
CA LYS A 35 -12.92 -17.37 1.42
C LYS A 35 -14.12 -16.45 1.29
N ASP A 36 -14.53 -15.79 2.37
CA ASP A 36 -15.78 -15.03 2.44
C ASP A 36 -15.60 -13.55 2.05
N ILE A 37 -14.39 -13.13 1.68
CA ILE A 37 -14.10 -11.74 1.30
C ILE A 37 -14.86 -11.30 0.02
N GLY A 38 -15.24 -12.28 -0.81
CA GLY A 38 -16.00 -12.05 -2.04
C GLY A 38 -15.34 -11.00 -2.93
N VAL A 39 -16.13 -10.02 -3.37
CA VAL A 39 -15.68 -8.91 -4.24
C VAL A 39 -14.94 -7.81 -3.45
N GLY A 40 -14.98 -7.84 -2.11
CA GLY A 40 -14.38 -6.81 -1.27
C GLY A 40 -12.86 -6.67 -1.45
N LEU A 41 -12.16 -7.77 -1.76
CA LEU A 41 -10.72 -7.72 -2.04
C LEU A 41 -10.40 -6.99 -3.35
N ILE A 42 -11.30 -7.08 -4.33
CA ILE A 42 -11.18 -6.34 -5.59
C ILE A 42 -11.40 -4.84 -5.31
N PHE A 43 -12.42 -4.50 -4.53
CA PHE A 43 -12.74 -3.13 -4.14
C PHE A 43 -12.24 -2.78 -2.74
N MET A 44 -10.92 -2.58 -2.63
CA MET A 44 -10.23 -2.40 -1.36
C MET A 44 -10.79 -1.30 -0.44
N TYR A 45 -11.48 -0.27 -0.96
CA TYR A 45 -12.13 0.73 -0.09
C TYR A 45 -13.14 0.09 0.88
N GLN A 46 -13.86 -0.95 0.45
CA GLN A 46 -14.85 -1.66 1.27
C GLN A 46 -14.16 -2.37 2.43
N VAL A 47 -13.00 -2.98 2.17
CA VAL A 47 -12.21 -3.69 3.18
C VAL A 47 -11.49 -2.72 4.11
N LEU A 48 -10.98 -1.61 3.60
CA LEU A 48 -10.26 -0.63 4.44
C LEU A 48 -11.18 0.08 5.45
N PHE A 49 -12.45 0.29 5.11
CA PHE A 49 -13.42 0.97 5.96
C PHE A 49 -14.44 0.04 6.64
N ASN A 50 -14.30 -1.28 6.49
CA ASN A 50 -15.12 -2.22 7.23
C ASN A 50 -14.63 -2.31 8.69
N PRO A 51 -15.50 -2.15 9.70
CA PRO A 51 -15.12 -2.22 11.11
C PRO A 51 -14.37 -3.50 11.50
N ASN A 52 -14.70 -4.63 10.88
CA ASN A 52 -14.07 -5.93 11.17
C ASN A 52 -12.61 -5.99 10.72
N SER A 53 -12.24 -5.21 9.70
CA SER A 53 -10.91 -5.16 9.10
C SER A 53 -10.25 -3.80 9.27
N PHE A 54 -10.72 -2.96 10.17
CA PHE A 54 -10.16 -1.63 10.43
C PHE A 54 -8.66 -1.67 10.76
N LEU A 55 -8.19 -2.76 11.39
CA LEU A 55 -6.77 -2.96 11.65
C LEU A 55 -5.92 -3.01 10.36
N SER A 56 -6.49 -3.46 9.24
CA SER A 56 -5.81 -3.44 7.93
C SER A 56 -5.43 -2.04 7.48
N LEU A 57 -6.30 -1.04 7.76
CA LEU A 57 -6.01 0.37 7.46
C LEU A 57 -4.81 0.84 8.27
N ILE A 58 -4.77 0.52 9.56
CA ILE A 58 -3.65 0.84 10.45
C ILE A 58 -2.37 0.15 9.97
N ILE A 59 -2.43 -1.10 9.54
CA ILE A 59 -1.27 -1.84 8.99
C ILE A 59 -0.76 -1.15 7.73
N LEU A 60 -1.64 -0.83 6.78
CA LEU A 60 -1.27 -0.13 5.54
C LEU A 60 -0.61 1.21 5.85
N MET A 61 -1.24 2.01 6.73
CA MET A 61 -0.67 3.29 7.17
C MET A 61 0.70 3.09 7.84
N GLY A 62 0.86 2.08 8.70
CA GLY A 62 2.13 1.77 9.34
C GLY A 62 3.25 1.46 8.34
N ILE A 63 2.95 0.66 7.31
CA ILE A 63 3.92 0.30 6.26
C ILE A 63 4.33 1.53 5.45
N VAL A 64 3.35 2.31 4.98
CA VAL A 64 3.61 3.53 4.19
C VAL A 64 4.36 4.57 5.03
N PHE A 65 3.98 4.73 6.30
CA PHE A 65 4.64 5.65 7.22
C PHE A 65 6.11 5.27 7.42
N PHE A 66 6.40 4.00 7.71
CA PHE A 66 7.77 3.55 7.93
C PHE A 66 8.63 3.69 6.66
N MET A 67 8.08 3.34 5.50
CA MET A 67 8.74 3.55 4.22
C MET A 67 9.09 5.02 4.02
N ALA A 68 8.12 5.93 4.12
CA ALA A 68 8.32 7.35 3.89
C ALA A 68 9.21 8.00 4.95
N PHE A 69 9.15 7.57 6.21
CA PHE A 69 10.02 8.08 7.28
C PHE A 69 11.49 7.72 7.07
N ARG A 70 11.78 6.57 6.45
CA ARG A 70 13.15 6.16 6.16
C ARG A 70 13.77 6.90 4.98
N GLU A 71 12.97 7.41 4.05
CA GLU A 71 13.45 8.16 2.87
C GLU A 71 14.09 9.51 3.23
N GLU A 72 15.31 9.78 2.74
CA GLU A 72 16.05 11.00 3.08
C GLU A 72 15.36 12.29 2.60
N PHE A 73 14.79 12.25 1.38
CA PHE A 73 14.03 13.35 0.80
C PHE A 73 12.54 13.04 0.81
N TYR A 74 11.78 14.03 1.27
CA TYR A 74 10.34 13.93 1.41
C TYR A 74 9.61 13.64 0.08
N GLU A 75 10.05 14.27 -1.01
CA GLU A 75 9.45 14.08 -2.34
C GLU A 75 9.54 12.63 -2.83
N TYR A 76 10.63 11.91 -2.52
CA TYR A 76 10.77 10.51 -2.92
C TYR A 76 9.83 9.61 -2.11
N GLY A 77 9.63 9.89 -0.82
CA GLY A 77 8.63 9.20 0.01
C GLY A 77 7.22 9.34 -0.57
N ILE A 78 6.84 10.54 -1.00
CA ILE A 78 5.56 10.78 -1.68
C ILE A 78 5.48 10.02 -3.02
N LYS A 79 6.50 10.17 -3.89
CA LYS A 79 6.51 9.48 -5.20
C LYS A 79 6.38 7.96 -5.03
N ASN A 80 7.10 7.37 -4.08
CA ASN A 80 7.00 5.95 -3.77
C ASN A 80 5.59 5.57 -3.27
N SER A 81 4.97 6.40 -2.43
CA SER A 81 3.60 6.15 -1.93
C SER A 81 2.54 6.13 -3.03
N ILE A 82 2.74 6.91 -4.10
CA ILE A 82 1.89 6.89 -5.29
C ILE A 82 2.10 5.58 -6.07
N TRP A 83 3.35 5.15 -6.24
CA TRP A 83 3.69 3.87 -6.89
C TRP A 83 3.18 2.64 -6.12
N LEU A 84 2.98 2.75 -4.80
CA LEU A 84 2.37 1.66 -4.03
C LEU A 84 0.90 1.43 -4.40
N VAL A 85 0.17 2.43 -4.89
CA VAL A 85 -1.25 2.28 -5.24
C VAL A 85 -1.48 1.24 -6.34
N PRO A 86 -0.87 1.36 -7.55
CA PRO A 86 -1.05 0.35 -8.58
C PRO A 86 -0.53 -1.03 -8.12
N PHE A 87 0.53 -1.07 -7.30
CA PHE A 87 1.01 -2.33 -6.73
C PHE A 87 -0.03 -3.00 -5.83
N ILE A 88 -0.65 -2.27 -4.90
CA ILE A 88 -1.70 -2.79 -4.01
C ILE A 88 -2.90 -3.29 -4.82
N ILE A 89 -3.29 -2.59 -5.89
CA ILE A 89 -4.41 -3.02 -6.75
C ILE A 89 -4.07 -4.33 -7.48
N ILE A 90 -2.88 -4.44 -8.07
CA ILE A 90 -2.45 -5.66 -8.74
C ILE A 90 -2.37 -6.83 -7.75
N GLU A 91 -1.80 -6.58 -6.57
CA GLU A 91 -1.73 -7.57 -5.50
C GLU A 91 -3.12 -8.02 -5.04
N SER A 92 -4.10 -7.11 -4.96
CA SER A 92 -5.46 -7.49 -4.58
C SER A 92 -6.10 -8.45 -5.58
N TRP A 93 -5.82 -8.26 -6.87
CA TRP A 93 -6.22 -9.21 -7.91
C TRP A 93 -5.47 -10.53 -7.80
N VAL A 94 -4.15 -10.50 -7.57
CA VAL A 94 -3.33 -11.71 -7.38
C VAL A 94 -3.81 -12.53 -6.19
N TRP A 95 -4.11 -11.90 -5.06
CA TRP A 95 -4.66 -12.59 -3.89
C TRP A 95 -6.07 -13.12 -4.12
N GLN A 96 -6.90 -12.43 -4.90
CA GLN A 96 -8.22 -12.93 -5.30
C GLN A 96 -8.11 -14.25 -6.08
N LEU A 97 -7.10 -14.37 -6.95
CA LEU A 97 -6.81 -15.61 -7.67
C LEU A 97 -6.50 -16.77 -6.70
N PHE A 98 -5.71 -16.51 -5.66
CA PHE A 98 -5.37 -17.53 -4.65
C PHE A 98 -6.58 -17.94 -3.80
N ILE A 99 -7.47 -17.00 -3.45
CA ILE A 99 -8.64 -17.29 -2.60
C ILE A 99 -9.71 -18.07 -3.36
N ILE A 100 -10.02 -17.66 -4.59
CA ILE A 100 -11.06 -18.27 -5.42
C ILE A 100 -10.54 -19.52 -6.16
N GLY A 101 -9.23 -19.56 -6.46
CA GLY A 101 -8.60 -20.66 -7.19
C GLY A 101 -8.94 -20.71 -8.68
N ARG A 102 -9.49 -19.61 -9.25
CA ARG A 102 -9.81 -19.51 -10.68
C ARG A 102 -9.17 -18.27 -11.27
N PHE A 103 -8.51 -18.46 -12.42
CA PHE A 103 -7.95 -17.36 -13.19
C PHE A 103 -9.00 -16.76 -14.10
N ASP A 104 -9.42 -15.53 -13.79
CA ASP A 104 -10.40 -14.79 -14.58
C ASP A 104 -9.92 -13.36 -14.84
N LEU A 105 -9.60 -13.07 -16.10
CA LEU A 105 -9.19 -11.74 -16.55
C LEU A 105 -10.36 -10.74 -16.61
N GLN A 106 -11.62 -11.22 -16.53
CA GLN A 106 -12.79 -10.35 -16.47
C GLN A 106 -12.78 -9.46 -15.23
N ILE A 107 -12.04 -9.84 -14.18
CA ILE A 107 -11.88 -9.04 -12.95
C ILE A 107 -11.31 -7.65 -13.27
N ILE A 108 -10.40 -7.54 -14.23
CA ILE A 108 -9.79 -6.26 -14.62
C ILE A 108 -10.84 -5.36 -15.28
N ILE A 109 -11.59 -5.91 -16.23
CA ILE A 109 -12.68 -5.19 -16.91
C ILE A 109 -13.76 -4.80 -15.90
N TYR A 110 -14.11 -5.71 -15.00
CA TYR A 110 -15.06 -5.49 -13.93
C TYR A 110 -14.62 -4.35 -13.00
N TYR A 111 -13.34 -4.32 -12.62
CA TYR A 111 -12.79 -3.26 -11.76
C TYR A 111 -12.89 -1.87 -12.41
N PHE A 112 -12.51 -1.74 -13.68
CA PHE A 112 -12.57 -0.45 -14.39
C PHE A 112 -13.96 -0.10 -14.94
N GLY A 113 -14.87 -1.07 -15.06
CA GLY A 113 -16.25 -0.85 -15.48
C GLY A 113 -17.16 -0.31 -14.38
N HIS A 114 -16.70 -0.30 -13.12
CA HIS A 114 -17.49 0.04 -11.94
C HIS A 114 -16.90 1.26 -11.21
N VAL A 115 -17.77 2.10 -10.66
CA VAL A 115 -17.38 3.34 -9.94
C VAL A 115 -16.55 3.01 -8.70
N GLU A 116 -16.81 1.85 -8.10
CA GLU A 116 -16.13 1.25 -6.96
C GLU A 116 -14.62 1.10 -7.19
N GLY A 117 -14.18 0.82 -8.42
CA GLY A 117 -12.76 0.76 -8.77
C GLY A 117 -12.09 2.14 -8.68
N TYR A 118 -12.77 3.18 -9.15
CA TYR A 118 -12.27 4.55 -9.06
C TYR A 118 -12.27 5.08 -7.62
N ILE A 119 -13.29 4.74 -6.82
CA ILE A 119 -13.34 5.04 -5.39
C ILE A 119 -12.16 4.35 -4.68
N THR A 120 -11.85 3.11 -5.04
CA THR A 120 -10.70 2.37 -4.50
C THR A 120 -9.38 3.10 -4.79
N ILE A 121 -9.17 3.51 -6.05
CA ILE A 121 -7.95 4.25 -6.44
C ILE A 121 -7.82 5.55 -5.64
N LEU A 122 -8.89 6.35 -5.56
CA LEU A 122 -8.89 7.62 -4.84
C LEU A 122 -8.65 7.43 -3.34
N THR A 123 -9.27 6.40 -2.75
CA THR A 123 -9.11 6.04 -1.34
C THR A 123 -7.66 5.66 -1.03
N LEU A 124 -7.08 4.76 -1.83
CA LEU A 124 -5.69 4.32 -1.66
C LEU A 124 -4.71 5.49 -1.85
N LEU A 125 -4.94 6.34 -2.85
CA LEU A 125 -4.15 7.57 -3.03
C LEU A 125 -4.26 8.48 -1.80
N GLY A 126 -5.47 8.74 -1.31
CA GLY A 126 -5.69 9.60 -0.14
C GLY A 126 -4.99 9.07 1.11
N ILE A 127 -5.13 7.79 1.42
CA ILE A 127 -4.51 7.15 2.59
C ILE A 127 -2.98 7.15 2.45
N ASN A 128 -2.44 6.70 1.32
CA ASN A 128 -1.00 6.61 1.11
C ASN A 128 -0.35 7.99 1.13
N PHE A 129 -0.95 8.96 0.45
CA PHE A 129 -0.42 10.33 0.38
C PHE A 129 -0.47 11.03 1.74
N SER A 130 -1.61 10.99 2.43
CA SER A 130 -1.73 11.60 3.76
C SER A 130 -0.76 10.98 4.76
N THR A 131 -0.59 9.66 4.73
CA THR A 131 0.34 8.95 5.60
C THR A 131 1.80 9.29 5.28
N ALA A 132 2.18 9.32 4.01
CA ALA A 132 3.52 9.73 3.59
C ALA A 132 3.81 11.19 3.98
N PHE A 133 2.81 12.07 3.89
CA PHE A 133 2.88 13.45 4.34
C PHE A 133 3.12 13.57 5.85
N LEU A 134 2.37 12.82 6.65
CA LEU A 134 2.58 12.76 8.10
C LEU A 134 3.97 12.24 8.46
N ALA A 135 4.46 11.20 7.78
CA ALA A 135 5.81 10.67 7.98
C ALA A 135 6.90 11.71 7.67
N GLY A 136 6.70 12.50 6.61
CA GLY A 136 7.58 13.61 6.26
C GLY A 136 7.68 14.67 7.36
N ILE A 137 6.54 15.13 7.87
CA ILE A 137 6.49 16.09 8.98
C ILE A 137 7.15 15.50 10.23
N ALA A 138 6.84 14.25 10.57
CA ALA A 138 7.42 13.57 11.72
C ALA A 138 8.95 13.50 11.61
N LYS A 139 9.47 13.20 10.42
CA LYS A 139 10.91 13.18 10.15
C LYS A 139 11.56 14.55 10.29
N GLN A 140 10.94 15.60 9.75
CA GLN A 140 11.46 16.97 9.89
C GLN A 140 11.57 17.38 11.36
N ARG A 141 10.52 17.12 12.16
CA ARG A 141 10.54 17.37 13.60
C ARG A 141 11.61 16.57 14.32
N TYR A 142 11.82 15.31 13.92
CA TYR A 142 12.86 14.45 14.48
C TYR A 142 14.28 14.99 14.21
N LYS A 143 14.55 15.49 13.01
CA LYS A 143 15.84 16.11 12.65
C LYS A 143 16.12 17.36 13.50
N ILE A 144 15.12 18.25 13.62
CA ILE A 144 15.20 19.45 14.46
C ILE A 144 15.54 19.08 15.92
N TYR A 145 14.85 18.08 16.47
CA TYR A 145 15.08 17.63 17.85
C TYR A 145 16.50 17.06 18.05
N LYS A 146 17.01 16.31 17.06
CA LYS A 146 18.36 15.73 17.11
C LYS A 146 19.49 16.72 16.80
N LYS A 147 19.19 17.98 16.41
CA LYS A 147 20.18 18.95 15.91
C LYS A 147 21.07 18.36 14.79
N ILE A 148 20.48 17.55 13.91
CA ILE A 148 21.11 17.04 12.68
C ILE A 148 20.47 17.73 11.48
#